data_AF-A0A0M5L8F0-F1
#
_entry.id   AF-A0A0M5L8F0-F1
#
_cell.length_a   1.000
_cell.length_b   1.000
_cell.length_c   1.000
_cell.angle_alpha   90.00
_cell.angle_beta   90.00
_cell.angle_gamma   90.00
#
_symmetry.space_group_name_H-M   'P 1'
#
loop_
_entity.id
_entity.type
_entity.pdbx_description
1 polymer ?
#
loop_
_entity_poly.entity_id
_entity_poly.type
_entity_poly.pdbx_seq_one_letter_code
_entity_poly.pdbx_strand_id
1 'polypeptide(L)' 'VLCGEWIESMWDCMLVGDVSCIPFFLATVVIGNLV' A
#
# COMPACT_ATOMS: atom_id res chain seq x y z
N VAL A 1 7.22 0.56 -0.34
CA VAL A 1 6.20 1.42 -1.00
C VAL A 1 6.80 2.44 -1.97
N LEU A 2 7.57 3.43 -1.52
CA LEU A 2 8.05 4.53 -2.39
C LEU A 2 9.15 4.16 -3.40
N CYS A 3 9.76 2.97 -3.30
CA CYS A 3 10.65 2.42 -4.34
C CYS A 3 9.89 1.67 -5.46
N GLY A 4 8.55 1.72 -5.50
CA GLY A 4 7.73 1.01 -6.48
C GLY A 4 7.28 -0.40 -6.07
N GLU A 5 7.92 -0.99 -5.06
CA GLU A 5 7.50 -2.23 -4.40
C GLU A 5 6.43 -1.95 -3.33
N TRP A 6 5.17 -1.88 -3.73
CA TRP A 6 4.04 -1.76 -2.79
C TRP A 6 3.03 -2.89 -2.93
N ILE A 7 3.00 -3.57 -4.09
CA ILE A 7 2.03 -4.63 -4.38
C ILE A 7 2.27 -5.87 -3.51
N GLU A 8 3.52 -6.30 -3.32
CA GLU A 8 3.87 -7.46 -2.49
C GLU A 8 3.57 -7.19 -1.01
N SER A 9 3.97 -6.02 -0.51
CA SER A 9 3.66 -5.61 0.87
C SER A 9 2.16 -5.43 1.13
N MET A 10 1.38 -5.01 0.12
CA MET A 10 -0.08 -4.91 0.23
C MET A 10 -0.71 -6.30 0.35
N TRP A 11 -0.28 -7.26 -0.47
CA TRP A 11 -0.76 -8.64 -0.42
C TRP A 11 -0.41 -9.32 0.90
N ASP A 12 0.80 -9.14 1.41
CA ASP A 12 1.21 -9.65 2.73
C ASP A 12 0.37 -9.03 3.87
N CYS A 13 0.13 -7.71 3.82
CA CYS A 13 -0.73 -7.02 4.78
C CYS A 13 -2.17 -7.54 4.75
N MET A 14 -2.70 -7.85 3.57
CA MET A 14 -4.06 -8.39 3.42
C MET A 14 -4.18 -9.85 3.87
N LEU A 15 -3.07 -10.60 3.91
CA LEU A 15 -3.02 -12.00 4.32
C LEU A 15 -2.91 -12.15 5.84
N VAL A 16 -2.30 -11.18 6.51
CA VAL A 16 -2.11 -11.15 7.98
C VAL A 16 -3.13 -10.27 8.69
N GLY A 17 -3.66 -9.24 8.02
CA GLY A 17 -4.59 -8.26 8.56
C GLY A 17 -5.91 -8.20 7.81
N ASP A 18 -6.53 -7.02 7.84
CA ASP A 18 -7.86 -6.77 7.26
C ASP A 18 -7.78 -5.91 5.98
N VAL A 19 -8.91 -5.77 5.29
CA VAL A 19 -9.09 -4.93 4.09
C VAL A 19 -8.70 -3.45 4.28
N SER A 20 -8.46 -3.00 5.53
CA SER A 20 -7.91 -1.68 5.84
C SER A 20 -6.52 -1.42 5.25
N CYS A 21 -5.77 -2.47 4.87
CA CYS A 21 -4.50 -2.33 4.16
C CYS A 21 -4.68 -1.62 2.80
N ILE A 22 -5.80 -1.86 2.10
CA ILE A 22 -6.04 -1.33 0.75
C ILE A 22 -6.05 0.23 0.73
N PRO A 23 -6.88 0.92 1.52
CA PRO A 23 -6.91 2.38 1.52
C PRO A 23 -5.59 3.00 2.03
N PHE A 24 -4.85 2.32 2.91
CA PHE A 24 -3.55 2.78 3.39
C PHE A 24 -2.50 2.82 2.27
N PHE A 25 -2.34 1.71 1.54
CA PHE A 25 -1.37 1.64 0.45
C PHE A 25 -1.75 2.55 -0.73
N LEU A 26 -3.04 2.67 -1.04
CA LEU A 26 -3.56 3.62 -2.04
C LEU A 26 -3.25 5.06 -1.67
N ALA A 27 -3.47 5.46 -0.41
CA ALA A 27 -3.16 6.81 0.04
C ALA A 27 -1.66 7.12 -0.09
N THR A 28 -0.77 6.19 0.24
CA THR A 28 0.68 6.37 0.06
C THR A 28 1.11 6.49 -1.41
N VAL A 29 0.45 5.79 -2.34
CA VAL A 29 0.75 5.93 -3.78
C VAL A 29 0.24 7.26 -4.34
N VAL A 30 -0.93 7.73 -3.89
CA VAL A 30 -1.48 9.03 -4.27
C VAL A 30 -0.60 10.15 -3.73
N ILE A 31 -0.24 10.11 -2.45
CA ILE A 31 0.65 11.12 -1.85
C ILE A 31 2.02 11.06 -2.52
N GLY A 32 2.60 9.87 -2.70
CA GLY A 32 3.92 9.67 -3.32
C GLY A 32 4.01 10.06 -4.81
N ASN A 33 2.88 10.18 -5.52
CA ASN A 33 2.83 10.76 -6.87
C ASN A 33 2.64 12.29 -6.87
N LEU A 34 2.12 12.83 -5.76
CA LEU A 34 1.79 14.25 -5.64
C LEU A 34 2.96 15.08 -5.09
N VAL A 35 3.88 14.45 -4.34
CA VAL A 35 5.20 15.00 -3.99
C VAL A 35 6.22 14.74 -5.09
#